data_AF-A0A6A5V129-F1
#
_entry.id   AF-A0A6A5V129-F1
#
_cell.length_a   1.000
_cell.length_b   1.000
_cell.length_c   1.000
_cell.angle_alpha   90.00
_cell.angle_beta   90.00
_cell.angle_gamma   90.00
#
_symmetry.space_group_name_H-M   'P 1'
#
loop_
_entity.id
_entity.type
_entity.pdbx_description
1 polymer ?
#
loop_
_entity_poly.entity_id
_entity_poly.type
_entity_poly.pdbx_seq_one_letter_code
_entity_poly.pdbx_strand_id
1 'polypeptide(L)'
;LLCSSSKFFQAATKDEWDALRPGDQKQTVTVEFEPDLFKSYVHWLYSGTIPRPDNDEPSFDYYEYLARLYVMGEEIMDISFKNVLLENFAAMTLRGSNNGTHRYPGRTTICIIYQGTIKESPLRRMVVGMYSALARENWHFQGLPEEAMVDILRAMAQRRP
;
A
#
# COMPACT_ATOMS: atom_id res chain seq x y z
N LEU A 1 16.78 -4.40 13.21
CA LEU A 1 15.74 -3.54 12.61
C LEU A 1 14.89 -4.31 11.61
N LEU A 2 15.46 -4.89 10.54
CA LEU A 2 14.69 -5.69 9.56
C LEU A 2 13.94 -6.88 10.21
N CYS A 3 14.66 -7.79 10.87
CA CYS A 3 14.07 -8.98 11.51
C CYS A 3 13.18 -8.64 12.73
N SER A 4 13.36 -7.47 13.34
CA SER A 4 12.52 -7.04 14.46
C SER A 4 11.19 -6.46 13.99
N SER A 5 11.13 -5.91 12.77
CA SER A 5 9.92 -5.29 12.22
C SER A 5 9.12 -6.27 11.37
N SER A 6 9.81 -7.03 10.51
CA SER A 6 9.20 -7.88 9.49
C SER A 6 9.35 -9.37 9.83
N LYS A 7 8.21 -10.08 9.82
CA LYS A 7 8.17 -11.54 9.99
C LYS A 7 8.83 -12.29 8.85
N PHE A 8 8.77 -11.74 7.62
CA PHE A 8 9.47 -12.29 6.47
C PHE A 8 10.98 -12.31 6.73
N PHE A 9 11.58 -11.18 7.09
CA PHE A 9 13.01 -11.13 7.35
C PHE A 9 13.40 -11.97 8.57
N GLN A 10 12.57 -12.01 9.62
CA GLN A 10 12.81 -12.91 10.75
C GLN A 10 12.86 -14.39 10.33
N ALA A 11 11.95 -14.82 9.45
CA ALA A 11 11.92 -16.18 8.95
C ALA A 11 13.08 -16.45 7.97
N ALA A 12 13.35 -15.51 7.07
CA ALA A 12 14.38 -15.64 6.04
C ALA A 12 15.80 -15.65 6.60
N THR A 13 16.05 -15.05 7.77
CA THR A 13 17.37 -15.01 8.41
C THR A 13 17.58 -16.09 9.46
N LYS A 14 16.74 -17.12 9.57
CA LYS A 14 16.99 -18.22 10.50
C LYS A 14 18.22 -19.03 10.09
N ASP A 15 18.99 -19.47 11.07
CA ASP A 15 20.23 -20.25 10.87
C ASP A 15 19.99 -21.55 10.09
N GLU A 16 18.83 -22.19 10.27
CA GLU A 16 18.41 -23.40 9.55
C GLU A 16 18.37 -23.17 8.03
N TRP A 17 17.90 -22.00 7.59
CA TRP A 17 17.86 -21.64 6.17
C TRP A 17 19.22 -21.17 5.67
N ASP A 18 19.98 -20.47 6.51
CA ASP A 18 21.29 -19.95 6.15
C ASP A 18 22.34 -21.07 5.96
N ALA A 19 22.24 -22.14 6.76
CA ALA A 19 23.09 -23.32 6.64
C ALA A 19 22.90 -24.07 5.31
N LEU A 20 21.73 -23.94 4.69
CA LEU A 20 21.39 -24.56 3.41
C LEU A 20 21.79 -23.71 2.19
N ARG A 21 22.20 -22.44 2.40
CA ARG A 21 22.62 -21.56 1.31
C ARG A 21 24.05 -21.88 0.83
N PRO A 22 24.33 -21.73 -0.48
CA PRO A 22 25.69 -21.80 -0.99
C PRO A 22 26.58 -20.73 -0.33
N GLY A 23 27.89 -20.99 -0.21
CA GLY A 23 28.81 -20.18 0.60
C GLY A 23 28.89 -18.70 0.23
N ASP A 24 28.64 -18.35 -1.02
CA ASP A 24 28.56 -17.00 -1.57
C ASP A 24 27.25 -16.26 -1.24
N GLN A 25 26.22 -16.99 -0.79
CA GLN A 25 24.90 -16.47 -0.44
C GLN A 25 24.60 -16.55 1.06
N LYS A 26 25.57 -16.97 1.88
CA LYS A 26 25.42 -16.95 3.33
C LYS A 26 25.10 -15.55 3.83
N GLN A 27 24.14 -15.47 4.74
CA GLN A 27 23.61 -14.24 5.34
C GLN A 27 22.99 -13.26 4.36
N THR A 28 22.69 -13.69 3.13
CA THR A 28 21.99 -12.86 2.13
C THR A 28 20.55 -13.31 1.93
N VAL A 29 19.64 -12.35 1.84
CA VAL A 29 18.24 -12.56 1.51
C VAL A 29 17.94 -11.79 0.23
N THR A 30 17.66 -12.52 -0.84
CA THR A 30 17.26 -11.94 -2.12
C THR A 30 15.79 -11.59 -2.07
N VAL A 31 15.46 -10.36 -2.45
CA VAL A 31 14.09 -9.87 -2.59
C VAL A 31 13.92 -9.23 -3.96
N GLU A 32 12.78 -9.48 -4.61
CA GLU A 32 12.47 -8.97 -5.96
C GLU A 32 11.76 -7.61 -5.90
N PHE A 33 12.14 -6.75 -4.96
CA PHE A 33 11.53 -5.44 -4.81
C PHE A 33 12.23 -4.40 -5.68
N GLU A 34 11.47 -3.39 -6.09
CA GLU A 34 12.07 -2.21 -6.68
C GLU A 34 12.98 -1.50 -5.66
N PRO A 35 14.23 -1.15 -6.04
CA PRO A 35 15.20 -0.58 -5.11
C PRO A 35 14.69 0.65 -4.35
N ASP A 36 13.90 1.50 -5.00
CA ASP A 36 13.42 2.74 -4.40
C ASP A 36 12.31 2.51 -3.37
N LEU A 37 11.48 1.49 -3.56
CA LEU A 37 10.49 1.08 -2.55
C LEU A 37 11.19 0.54 -1.31
N PHE A 38 12.22 -0.29 -1.51
CA PHE A 38 12.99 -0.84 -0.39
C PHE A 38 13.77 0.24 0.36
N LYS A 39 14.41 1.20 -0.33
CA LYS A 39 15.05 2.37 0.30
C LYS A 39 14.06 3.14 1.19
N SER A 40 12.82 3.26 0.75
CA SER A 40 11.77 3.97 1.48
C SER A 40 11.34 3.22 2.74
N TYR A 41 11.26 1.90 2.67
CA TYR A 41 11.04 1.05 3.84
C TYR A 41 12.22 1.12 4.82
N VAL A 42 13.46 1.09 4.34
CA VAL A 42 14.65 1.29 5.19
C VAL A 42 14.60 2.66 5.85
N HIS A 43 14.27 3.72 5.11
CA HIS A 43 14.11 5.06 5.68
C HIS A 43 13.08 5.04 6.82
N TRP A 44 11.90 4.45 6.60
CA TRP A 44 10.87 4.31 7.63
C TRP A 44 11.35 3.53 8.86
N LEU A 45 12.12 2.46 8.70
CA LEU A 45 12.67 1.71 9.84
C LEU A 45 13.56 2.57 10.75
N TYR A 46 14.21 3.60 10.20
CA TYR A 46 15.06 4.50 10.96
C TYR A 46 14.35 5.76 11.46
N SER A 47 13.44 6.33 10.67
CA SER A 47 12.82 7.63 10.96
C SER A 47 11.39 7.53 11.49
N GLY A 48 10.72 6.39 11.29
CA GLY A 48 9.29 6.22 11.55
C GLY A 48 8.39 6.95 10.54
N THR A 49 8.95 7.62 9.53
CA THR A 49 8.20 8.39 8.53
C THR A 49 8.36 7.82 7.14
N ILE A 50 7.34 7.95 6.30
CA ILE A 50 7.42 7.57 4.88
C ILE A 50 7.98 8.76 4.10
N PRO A 51 9.11 8.61 3.37
CA PRO A 51 9.61 9.69 2.54
C PRO A 51 8.58 9.98 1.46
N ARG A 52 8.30 11.27 1.24
CA ARG A 52 7.42 11.69 0.17
C ARG A 52 8.29 11.98 -1.07
N PRO A 53 8.01 11.37 -2.24
CA PRO A 53 8.69 11.76 -3.46
C PRO A 53 8.46 13.26 -3.69
N ASP A 54 9.54 14.01 -3.89
CA ASP A 54 9.59 15.47 -3.89
C ASP A 54 8.53 16.08 -4.82
N ASN A 55 7.39 16.40 -4.24
CA ASN A 55 6.30 17.22 -4.77
C ASN A 55 5.47 17.66 -3.55
N ASP A 56 5.58 18.94 -3.19
CA ASP A 56 4.88 19.54 -2.05
C ASP A 56 3.35 19.36 -2.14
N GLU A 57 2.82 19.06 -3.34
CA GLU A 57 1.41 18.75 -3.59
C GLU A 57 1.08 17.24 -3.58
N PRO A 58 -0.05 16.81 -2.97
CA PRO A 58 -0.42 15.40 -2.93
C PRO A 58 -0.81 14.86 -4.33
N SER A 59 0.14 14.50 -5.18
CA SER A 59 -0.16 14.05 -6.55
C SER A 59 -0.81 12.66 -6.58
N PHE A 60 -1.46 12.32 -7.71
CA PHE A 60 -1.92 10.94 -7.96
C PHE A 60 -0.75 9.95 -7.87
N ASP A 61 0.45 10.39 -8.25
CA ASP A 61 1.69 9.61 -8.14
C ASP A 61 2.00 9.23 -6.69
N TYR A 62 1.61 10.05 -5.70
CA TYR A 62 1.84 9.70 -4.30
C TYR A 62 0.91 8.59 -3.81
N TYR A 63 -0.35 8.54 -4.28
CA TYR A 63 -1.24 7.41 -4.01
C TYR A 63 -0.71 6.11 -4.63
N GLU A 64 -0.23 6.18 -5.87
CA GLU A 64 0.39 5.04 -6.55
C GLU A 64 1.64 4.55 -5.82
N TYR A 65 2.50 5.47 -5.39
CA TYR A 65 3.68 5.17 -4.60
C TYR A 65 3.33 4.48 -3.26
N LEU A 66 2.37 5.01 -2.51
CA LEU A 66 1.90 4.38 -1.27
C LEU A 66 1.28 3.00 -1.53
N ALA A 67 0.53 2.82 -2.62
CA ALA A 67 -0.01 1.51 -2.98
C ALA A 67 1.09 0.48 -3.24
N ARG A 68 2.15 0.85 -3.98
CA ARG A 68 3.29 -0.03 -4.26
C ARG A 68 4.07 -0.37 -2.99
N LEU A 69 4.28 0.61 -2.10
CA LEU A 69 4.87 0.34 -0.78
C LEU A 69 4.01 -0.61 0.05
N TYR A 70 2.68 -0.48 -0.01
CA TYR A 70 1.79 -1.35 0.73
C TYR A 70 1.83 -2.79 0.22
N VAL A 71 1.84 -2.97 -1.11
CA VAL A 71 2.01 -4.29 -1.76
C VAL A 71 3.34 -4.92 -1.34
N MET A 72 4.45 -4.18 -1.40
CA MET A 72 5.74 -4.66 -0.87
C MET A 72 5.64 -5.01 0.63
N GLY A 73 4.90 -4.22 1.41
CA GLY A 73 4.59 -4.46 2.82
C GLY A 73 3.85 -5.78 3.07
N GLU A 74 3.00 -6.22 2.14
CA GLU A 74 2.35 -7.54 2.18
C GLU A 74 3.39 -8.65 1.99
N GLU A 75 4.28 -8.50 1.01
CA GLU A 75 5.33 -9.47 0.68
C GLU A 75 6.32 -9.64 1.85
N ILE A 76 6.75 -8.55 2.50
CA ILE A 76 7.62 -8.61 3.68
C ILE A 76 6.86 -8.86 4.99
N MET A 77 5.54 -9.03 4.95
CA MET A 77 4.69 -9.32 6.11
C MET A 77 4.90 -8.35 7.30
N ASP A 78 5.15 -7.06 7.02
CA ASP A 78 5.35 -6.04 8.06
C ASP A 78 4.06 -5.28 8.34
N ILE A 79 3.40 -5.67 9.44
CA ILE A 79 2.10 -5.10 9.83
C ILE A 79 2.25 -3.63 10.28
N SER A 80 3.31 -3.30 11.00
CA SER A 80 3.55 -1.95 11.50
C SER A 80 3.77 -0.98 10.34
N PHE A 81 4.57 -1.39 9.36
CA PHE A 81 4.79 -0.62 8.15
C PHE A 81 3.51 -0.40 7.37
N LYS A 82 2.72 -1.47 7.14
CA LYS A 82 1.43 -1.38 6.45
C LYS A 82 0.45 -0.47 7.17
N ASN A 83 0.41 -0.47 8.50
CA ASN A 83 -0.47 0.42 9.26
C ASN A 83 -0.09 1.90 9.06
N VAL A 84 1.21 2.23 9.07
CA VAL A 84 1.68 3.59 8.78
C VAL A 84 1.28 4.02 7.36
N LEU A 85 1.32 3.11 6.38
CA LEU A 85 0.85 3.40 5.02
C LEU A 85 -0.66 3.65 4.96
N LEU A 86 -1.48 2.90 5.70
CA LEU A 86 -2.92 3.15 5.80
C LEU A 86 -3.21 4.55 6.37
N GLU A 87 -2.47 4.96 7.41
CA GLU A 87 -2.57 6.30 7.99
C GLU A 87 -2.23 7.38 6.96
N ASN A 88 -1.18 7.19 6.16
CA ASN A 88 -0.79 8.12 5.10
C ASN A 88 -1.87 8.21 4.01
N PHE A 89 -2.44 7.10 3.57
CA PHE A 89 -3.57 7.06 2.65
C PHE A 89 -4.78 7.85 3.18
N ALA A 90 -5.16 7.62 4.43
CA ALA A 90 -6.28 8.33 5.06
C ALA A 90 -5.99 9.83 5.17
N ALA A 91 -4.78 10.20 5.59
CA ALA A 91 -4.36 11.59 5.70
C ALA A 91 -4.42 12.32 4.35
N MET A 92 -4.02 11.67 3.25
CA MET A 92 -4.14 12.25 1.91
C MET A 92 -5.59 12.54 1.51
N THR A 93 -6.51 11.62 1.82
CA THR A 93 -7.93 11.79 1.49
C THR A 93 -8.56 12.92 2.31
N LEU A 94 -8.20 13.01 3.59
CA LEU A 94 -8.75 13.98 4.53
C LEU A 94 -8.19 15.39 4.35
N ARG A 95 -6.89 15.54 4.04
CA ARG A 95 -6.25 16.86 3.90
C ARG A 95 -6.82 17.71 2.76
N GLY A 96 -7.50 17.10 1.80
CA GLY A 96 -8.11 17.79 0.67
C GLY A 96 -7.09 18.52 -0.22
N SER A 97 -7.53 19.00 -1.37
CA SER A 97 -6.79 19.99 -2.15
C SER A 97 -7.03 21.39 -1.58
N ASN A 98 -6.11 22.34 -1.80
CA ASN A 98 -6.29 23.76 -1.50
C ASN A 98 -7.59 24.36 -2.09
N ASN A 99 -8.21 23.66 -3.06
CA ASN A 99 -9.44 24.05 -3.73
C ASN A 99 -10.71 23.41 -3.12
N GLY A 100 -10.62 22.78 -1.94
CA GLY A 100 -11.78 22.16 -1.27
C GLY A 100 -12.26 20.84 -1.89
N THR A 101 -11.51 20.28 -2.84
CA THR A 101 -11.81 18.97 -3.44
C THR A 101 -11.06 17.86 -2.69
N HIS A 102 -11.79 16.85 -2.20
CA HIS A 102 -11.15 15.64 -1.68
C HIS A 102 -10.39 14.92 -2.80
N ARG A 103 -9.11 14.59 -2.56
CA ARG A 103 -8.30 13.78 -3.47
C ARG A 103 -8.51 12.30 -3.14
N TYR A 104 -8.87 11.48 -4.11
CA TYR A 104 -9.13 10.05 -3.96
C TYR A 104 -8.15 9.22 -4.79
N PRO A 105 -7.89 7.95 -4.42
CA PRO A 105 -7.05 7.05 -5.21
C PRO A 105 -7.53 6.97 -6.66
N GLY A 106 -6.63 7.14 -7.62
CA GLY A 106 -6.96 7.06 -9.04
C GLY A 106 -7.09 5.61 -9.53
N ARG A 107 -7.47 5.43 -10.81
CA ARG A 107 -7.60 4.12 -11.45
C ARG A 107 -6.33 3.27 -11.29
N THR A 108 -5.16 3.83 -11.61
CA THR A 108 -3.87 3.13 -11.51
C THR A 108 -3.61 2.63 -10.10
N THR A 109 -3.87 3.47 -9.08
CA THR A 109 -3.75 3.10 -7.68
C THR A 109 -4.64 1.90 -7.33
N ILE A 110 -5.91 1.92 -7.76
CA ILE A 110 -6.84 0.81 -7.51
C ILE A 110 -6.37 -0.47 -8.20
N CYS A 111 -5.85 -0.39 -9.42
CA CYS A 111 -5.27 -1.55 -10.12
C CYS A 111 -4.11 -2.15 -9.31
N ILE A 112 -3.16 -1.33 -8.86
CA ILE A 112 -2.01 -1.79 -8.04
C ILE A 112 -2.50 -2.51 -6.78
N ILE A 113 -3.46 -1.91 -6.06
CA ILE A 113 -4.01 -2.48 -4.82
C ILE A 113 -4.67 -3.83 -5.08
N TYR A 114 -5.53 -3.93 -6.09
CA TYR A 114 -6.27 -5.17 -6.37
C TYR A 114 -5.39 -6.25 -7.03
N GLN A 115 -4.30 -5.89 -7.69
CA GLN A 115 -3.35 -6.88 -8.24
C GLN A 115 -2.38 -7.40 -7.17
N GLY A 116 -1.93 -6.53 -6.26
CA GLY A 116 -0.88 -6.85 -5.29
C GLY A 116 -1.36 -7.21 -3.88
N THR A 117 -2.66 -7.36 -3.63
CA THR A 117 -3.16 -7.71 -2.30
C THR A 117 -4.23 -8.80 -2.36
N ILE A 118 -4.48 -9.49 -1.25
CA ILE A 118 -5.60 -10.45 -1.13
C ILE A 118 -6.92 -9.73 -0.88
N LYS A 119 -8.05 -10.42 -1.08
CA LYS A 119 -9.41 -9.87 -0.92
C LYS A 119 -9.66 -9.29 0.48
N GLU A 120 -9.09 -9.89 1.51
CA GLU A 120 -9.23 -9.49 2.92
C GLU A 120 -8.28 -8.34 3.30
N SER A 121 -7.55 -7.77 2.34
CA SER A 121 -6.62 -6.67 2.57
C SER A 121 -7.31 -5.45 3.20
N PRO A 122 -6.77 -4.92 4.33
CA PRO A 122 -7.23 -3.66 4.91
C PRO A 122 -7.23 -2.50 3.92
N LEU A 123 -6.23 -2.41 3.04
CA LEU A 123 -6.15 -1.33 2.04
C LEU A 123 -7.30 -1.42 1.03
N ARG A 124 -7.68 -2.63 0.56
CA ARG A 124 -8.86 -2.83 -0.29
C ARG A 124 -10.13 -2.32 0.41
N ARG A 125 -10.36 -2.72 1.66
CA ARG A 125 -11.52 -2.25 2.44
C ARG A 125 -11.54 -0.74 2.60
N MET A 126 -10.37 -0.13 2.85
CA MET A 126 -10.26 1.31 3.01
C MET A 126 -10.62 2.05 1.71
N VAL A 127 -10.07 1.65 0.56
CA VAL A 127 -10.40 2.32 -0.72
C VAL A 127 -11.87 2.11 -1.11
N VAL A 128 -12.44 0.93 -0.88
CA VAL A 128 -13.88 0.68 -1.07
C VAL A 128 -14.71 1.61 -0.17
N GLY A 129 -14.28 1.77 1.09
CA GLY A 129 -14.91 2.66 2.06
C GLY A 129 -14.85 4.13 1.63
N MET A 130 -13.73 4.58 1.08
CA MET A 130 -13.55 5.94 0.53
C MET A 130 -14.49 6.16 -0.66
N TYR A 131 -14.47 5.26 -1.65
CA TYR A 131 -15.30 5.38 -2.85
C TYR A 131 -16.78 5.36 -2.52
N SER A 132 -17.25 4.41 -1.71
CA SER A 132 -18.68 4.34 -1.38
C SER A 132 -19.17 5.47 -0.45
N ALA A 133 -18.27 6.22 0.20
CA ALA A 133 -18.63 7.40 0.99
C ALA A 133 -18.59 8.71 0.18
N LEU A 134 -17.71 8.80 -0.81
CA LEU A 134 -17.41 10.05 -1.52
C LEU A 134 -17.85 10.06 -2.99
N ALA A 135 -18.22 8.91 -3.55
CA ALA A 135 -18.60 8.81 -4.96
C ALA A 135 -19.75 9.76 -5.29
N ARG A 136 -19.61 10.42 -6.43
CA ARG A 136 -20.59 11.33 -7.02
C ARG A 136 -21.02 10.80 -8.38
N GLU A 137 -22.14 11.28 -8.91
CA GLU A 137 -22.66 10.83 -10.21
C GLU A 137 -21.67 11.00 -11.37
N ASN A 138 -20.77 11.98 -11.27
CA ASN A 138 -19.74 12.24 -12.27
C ASN A 138 -18.47 11.37 -12.13
N TRP A 139 -18.44 10.41 -11.20
CA TRP A 139 -17.31 9.49 -11.06
C TRP A 139 -17.46 8.33 -12.04
N HIS A 140 -16.46 8.16 -12.91
CA HIS A 140 -16.44 7.07 -13.87
C HIS A 140 -15.65 5.88 -13.31
N PHE A 141 -16.32 4.73 -13.17
CA PHE A 141 -15.72 3.47 -12.73
C PHE A 141 -15.11 2.66 -13.87
N GLN A 142 -15.17 3.17 -15.11
CA GLN A 142 -14.71 2.46 -16.29
C GLN A 142 -13.20 2.18 -16.22
N GLY A 143 -12.82 0.93 -16.46
CA GLY A 143 -11.43 0.49 -16.46
C GLY A 143 -10.86 0.17 -15.07
N LEU A 144 -11.65 0.28 -13.99
CA LEU A 144 -11.29 -0.34 -12.71
C LEU A 144 -11.32 -1.88 -12.84
N PRO A 145 -10.54 -2.59 -12.02
CA PRO A 145 -10.67 -4.04 -11.89
C PRO A 145 -12.13 -4.43 -11.58
N GLU A 146 -12.62 -5.50 -12.22
CA GLU A 146 -14.01 -5.94 -12.06
C GLU A 146 -14.35 -6.21 -10.59
N GLU A 147 -13.44 -6.85 -9.86
CA GLU A 147 -13.59 -7.11 -8.42
C GLU A 147 -13.74 -5.79 -7.62
N ALA A 148 -12.96 -4.77 -7.96
CA ALA A 148 -13.04 -3.47 -7.29
C ALA A 148 -14.39 -2.79 -7.53
N MET A 149 -14.89 -2.85 -8.75
CA MET A 149 -16.20 -2.29 -9.10
C MET A 149 -17.33 -3.02 -8.37
N VAL A 150 -17.29 -4.35 -8.29
CA VAL A 150 -18.28 -5.14 -7.54
C VAL A 150 -18.25 -4.79 -6.05
N ASP A 151 -17.08 -4.69 -5.44
CA ASP A 151 -16.93 -4.34 -4.03
C ASP A 151 -17.44 -2.92 -3.72
N ILE A 152 -17.10 -1.94 -4.58
CA ILE A 152 -17.58 -0.56 -4.46
C ILE A 152 -19.10 -0.51 -4.59
N LEU A 153 -19.68 -1.14 -5.62
CA LEU A 153 -21.12 -1.15 -5.84
C LEU A 153 -21.87 -1.81 -4.67
N ARG A 154 -21.35 -2.91 -4.14
CA ARG A 154 -21.91 -3.57 -2.96
C ARG A 154 -21.87 -2.65 -1.73
N ALA A 155 -20.75 -2.00 -1.49
CA ALA A 155 -20.61 -1.06 -0.37
C ALA A 155 -21.51 0.19 -0.54
N MET A 156 -21.68 0.69 -1.76
CA MET A 156 -22.63 1.78 -2.05
C MET A 156 -24.07 1.34 -1.80
N ALA A 157 -24.46 0.14 -2.23
CA ALA A 157 -25.80 -0.39 -2.01
C ALA A 157 -26.14 -0.55 -0.52
N GLN A 158 -25.17 -1.00 0.29
CA GLN A 158 -25.31 -1.12 1.75
C GLN A 158 -25.47 0.22 2.47
N ARG A 159 -25.07 1.33 1.83
CA ARG A 159 -25.15 2.69 2.39
C ARG A 159 -26.43 3.44 1.99
N ARG A 160 -27.21 2.90 1.06
CA ARG A 160 -28.51 3.50 0.69
C ARG A 160 -29.52 3.27 1.84
N PRO A 161 -30.23 4.30 2.28
CA PRO A 161 -31.26 4.17 3.32
C PRO A 161 -32.44 3.30 2.85
#